data_AF-A0A3D0ZZU9-F1
#
_entry.id   AF-A0A3D0ZZU9-F1
#
_cell.length_a   1.000
_cell.length_b   1.000
_cell.length_c   1.000
_cell.angle_alpha   90.00
_cell.angle_beta   90.00
_cell.angle_gamma   90.00
#
_symmetry.space_group_name_H-M   'P 1'
#
loop_
_entity.id
_entity.type
_entity.pdbx_description
1 polymer ?
#
loop_
_entity_poly.entity_id
_entity_poly.type
_entity_poly.pdbx_seq_one_letter_code
_entity_poly.pdbx_strand_id
1 'polypeptide(L)'
;FHAGQETSVPALLDYCTALRNKRGNKNKPFFLIVDSLQTLDDGKYANGGGGRAKDRRCLAMITDYCKEHYANAVVIGQVNKSGQMAGSNVLKHMVDSMMTLSVEERDPDLRGCRVLQMVKNRFGGAGGTFFLELNKRGFREVARVSAA
;
A
#
# COMPACT_ATOMS: atom_id res chain seq x y z
N PHE A 1 5.19 15.80 9.05
CA PHE A 1 4.58 15.19 7.87
C PHE A 1 5.23 15.84 6.65
N HIS A 2 5.70 15.04 5.69
CA HIS A 2 6.33 15.51 4.45
C HIS A 2 5.55 14.93 3.26
N ALA A 3 5.11 15.79 2.35
CA ALA A 3 4.46 15.40 1.11
C ALA A 3 5.36 15.73 -0.07
N GLY A 4 5.29 14.91 -1.13
CA GLY A 4 6.10 15.06 -2.34
C GLY A 4 5.51 14.26 -3.50
N GLN A 5 6.12 14.39 -4.67
CA GLN A 5 5.69 13.73 -5.92
C GLN A 5 6.91 13.11 -6.60
N GLU A 6 7.49 12.09 -5.95
CA GLU A 6 8.63 11.35 -6.49
C GLU A 6 8.14 10.03 -7.11
N THR A 7 8.65 9.71 -8.30
CA THR A 7 8.32 8.48 -9.03
C THR A 7 9.50 7.52 -9.09
N SER A 8 10.74 8.00 -8.94
CA SER A 8 11.94 7.18 -8.84
C SER A 8 12.07 6.61 -7.43
N VAL A 9 11.98 5.29 -7.28
CA VAL A 9 12.19 4.62 -5.99
C VAL A 9 13.58 4.90 -5.41
N PRO A 10 14.69 4.84 -6.17
CA PRO A 10 16.00 5.27 -5.66
C PRO A 10 15.96 6.68 -5.04
N ALA A 11 15.44 7.66 -5.78
CA ALA A 11 15.39 9.05 -5.31
C ALA A 11 14.48 9.23 -4.08
N LEU A 12 13.35 8.50 -4.05
CA LEU A 12 12.44 8.47 -2.92
C LEU A 12 13.13 7.95 -1.65
N LEU A 13 13.88 6.86 -1.77
CA LEU A 13 14.58 6.23 -0.64
C LEU A 13 15.76 7.09 -0.18
N ASP A 14 16.49 7.75 -1.09
CA ASP A 14 17.52 8.73 -0.76
C ASP A 14 16.94 9.91 0.02
N TYR A 15 15.78 10.41 -0.41
CA TYR A 15 15.05 11.46 0.31
C TYR A 15 14.63 11.00 1.72
N CYS A 16 14.13 9.77 1.86
CA CYS A 16 13.80 9.19 3.16
C CYS A 16 15.05 9.13 4.07
N THR A 17 16.20 8.72 3.53
CA THR A 17 17.47 8.66 4.27
C THR A 17 17.92 10.06 4.70
N ALA A 18 17.83 11.03 3.81
CA ALA A 18 18.16 12.42 4.11
C ALA A 18 17.27 12.98 5.24
N LEU A 19 15.96 12.71 5.21
CA LEU A 19 15.04 13.08 6.28
C LEU A 19 15.39 12.41 7.60
N ARG A 20 15.70 11.12 7.57
CA ARG A 20 16.10 10.35 8.76
C ARG A 20 17.41 10.86 9.37
N ASN A 21 18.31 11.39 8.56
CA ASN A 21 19.60 11.90 9.02
C ASN A 21 19.58 13.38 9.45
N LYS A 22 18.47 14.10 9.26
CA LYS A 22 18.34 15.48 9.76
C LYS A 22 18.52 15.55 11.28
N ARG A 23 19.17 16.62 11.74
CA ARG A 23 19.36 16.91 13.18
C ARG A 23 18.00 16.88 13.88
N GLY A 24 17.90 16.08 14.96
CA GLY A 24 16.63 15.87 15.69
C GLY A 24 15.81 14.65 15.25
N ASN A 25 16.15 14.02 14.11
CA ASN A 25 15.45 12.84 13.57
C ASN A 25 16.33 11.61 13.37
N LYS A 26 17.62 11.69 13.71
CA LYS A 26 18.60 10.61 13.52
C LYS A 26 18.05 9.26 14.00
N ASN A 27 17.98 8.29 13.08
CA ASN A 27 17.51 6.92 13.31
C ASN A 27 16.08 6.78 13.84
N LYS A 28 15.24 7.81 13.74
CA LYS A 28 13.84 7.67 14.11
C LYS A 28 13.09 6.82 13.07
N PRO A 29 12.26 5.86 13.51
CA PRO A 29 11.30 5.19 12.64
C PRO A 29 10.38 6.19 11.97
N PHE A 30 9.90 5.83 10.78
CA PHE A 30 8.92 6.63 10.05
C PHE A 30 7.93 5.73 9.31
N PHE A 31 6.84 6.34 8.86
CA PHE A 31 5.85 5.73 7.99
C PHE A 31 5.94 6.35 6.61
N LEU A 32 6.10 5.51 5.59
CA LEU A 32 6.03 5.88 4.18
C LEU A 32 4.63 5.56 3.64
N ILE A 33 4.01 6.51 2.95
CA ILE A 33 2.77 6.26 2.21
C ILE A 33 3.05 6.55 0.74
N VAL A 34 2.82 5.55 -0.12
CA VAL A 34 3.00 5.64 -1.57
C VAL A 34 1.64 5.50 -2.24
N ASP A 35 1.23 6.53 -2.97
CA ASP A 35 0.04 6.54 -3.82
C ASP A 35 0.45 6.93 -5.26
N SER A 36 0.70 5.99 -6.18
CA SER A 36 0.47 4.54 -6.09
C SER A 36 1.65 3.74 -6.66
N LEU A 37 1.70 2.42 -6.41
CA LEU A 37 2.79 1.55 -6.88
C LEU A 37 3.00 1.63 -8.39
N GLN A 38 1.92 1.76 -9.16
CA GLN A 38 1.98 1.78 -10.62
C GLN A 38 2.74 2.99 -11.18
N THR A 39 2.79 4.10 -10.43
CA THR A 39 3.49 5.32 -10.86
C THR A 39 4.98 5.28 -10.56
N LEU A 40 5.45 4.32 -9.75
CA LEU A 40 6.85 4.19 -9.38
C LEU A 40 7.68 3.53 -10.49
N ASP A 41 8.96 3.89 -10.57
CA ASP A 41 9.97 3.26 -11.42
C ASP A 41 11.31 3.15 -10.67
N ASP A 42 12.18 2.24 -11.10
CA ASP A 42 13.49 2.00 -10.49
C ASP A 42 14.66 2.30 -11.44
N GLY A 43 14.41 2.99 -12.55
CA GLY A 43 15.38 3.37 -13.57
C GLY A 43 15.84 2.23 -14.46
N LYS A 44 15.43 0.98 -14.20
CA LYS A 44 15.94 -0.20 -14.93
C LYS A 44 15.27 -0.43 -16.29
N TYR A 45 14.08 0.12 -16.53
CA TYR A 45 13.46 0.09 -17.86
C TYR A 45 13.24 1.51 -18.37
N ALA A 46 14.03 1.92 -19.36
CA ALA A 46 13.77 3.16 -20.07
C ALA A 46 12.35 3.13 -20.69
N ASN A 47 11.62 4.24 -20.59
CA ASN A 47 10.29 4.46 -21.21
C ASN A 47 9.17 3.51 -20.78
N GLY A 48 9.18 3.00 -19.54
CA GLY A 48 8.06 2.21 -19.00
C GLY A 48 7.97 0.78 -19.51
N GLY A 49 8.99 0.27 -20.19
CA GLY A 49 9.05 -1.08 -20.79
C GLY A 49 9.08 -2.27 -19.80
N GLY A 50 8.75 -2.06 -18.53
CA GLY A 50 8.87 -3.06 -17.47
C GLY A 50 7.60 -3.76 -17.03
N GLY A 51 6.44 -3.18 -17.36
CA GLY A 51 5.13 -3.63 -16.87
C GLY A 51 5.18 -4.07 -15.40
N ARG A 52 4.70 -5.29 -15.12
CA ARG A 52 4.59 -5.84 -13.76
C ARG A 52 5.93 -6.23 -13.12
N ALA A 53 7.00 -6.36 -13.90
CA ALA A 53 8.33 -6.61 -13.35
C ALA A 53 8.86 -5.37 -12.65
N LYS A 54 8.53 -4.18 -13.15
CA LYS A 54 8.82 -2.88 -12.52
C LYS A 54 8.18 -2.78 -11.14
N ASP A 55 6.86 -2.99 -11.05
CA ASP A 55 6.11 -2.86 -9.79
C ASP A 55 6.68 -3.77 -8.69
N ARG A 56 7.02 -5.02 -9.06
CA ARG A 56 7.63 -5.98 -8.14
C ARG A 56 8.99 -5.48 -7.62
N ARG A 57 9.86 -4.96 -8.49
CA ARG A 57 11.17 -4.46 -8.05
C ARG A 57 11.04 -3.21 -7.19
N CYS A 58 10.17 -2.28 -7.57
CA CYS A 58 9.88 -1.09 -6.78
C CYS A 58 9.42 -1.46 -5.37
N LEU A 59 8.46 -2.40 -5.27
CA LEU A 59 7.97 -2.89 -3.99
C LEU A 59 9.04 -3.63 -3.18
N ALA A 60 9.90 -4.43 -3.84
CA ALA A 60 11.01 -5.11 -3.18
C ALA A 60 11.99 -4.10 -2.56
N MET A 61 12.42 -3.09 -3.33
CA MET A 61 13.31 -2.03 -2.84
C MET A 61 12.74 -1.30 -1.62
N ILE A 62 11.45 -0.94 -1.67
CA ILE A 62 10.77 -0.29 -0.53
C ILE A 62 10.73 -1.23 0.69
N THR A 63 10.42 -2.52 0.47
CA THR A 63 10.35 -3.51 1.55
C THR A 63 11.71 -3.72 2.20
N ASP A 64 12.77 -3.82 1.41
CA ASP A 64 14.13 -4.02 1.91
C ASP A 64 14.61 -2.79 2.68
N TYR A 65 14.35 -1.58 2.17
CA TYR A 65 14.62 -0.33 2.88
C TYR A 65 13.90 -0.26 4.24
N CYS A 66 12.62 -0.67 4.28
CA CYS A 66 11.84 -0.67 5.53
C CYS A 66 12.44 -1.62 6.57
N LYS A 67 12.88 -2.82 6.15
CA LYS A 67 13.55 -3.80 7.02
C LYS A 67 14.89 -3.28 7.55
N GLU A 68 15.69 -2.66 6.69
CA GLU A 68 17.00 -2.13 7.07
C GLU A 68 16.91 -0.98 8.09
N HIS A 69 15.83 -0.20 8.03
CA HIS A 69 15.71 1.05 8.77
C HIS A 69 14.59 1.09 9.80
N TYR A 70 14.00 -0.07 10.12
CA TYR A 70 12.89 -0.18 11.09
C TYR A 70 11.73 0.78 10.76
N ALA A 71 11.39 0.89 9.48
CA ALA A 71 10.31 1.73 8.98
C ALA A 71 9.14 0.87 8.50
N ASN A 72 7.97 1.50 8.36
CA ASN A 72 6.78 0.86 7.81
C ASN A 72 6.33 1.59 6.55
N ALA A 73 5.82 0.85 5.57
CA ALA A 73 5.27 1.42 4.35
C ALA A 73 3.83 0.96 4.10
N VAL A 74 2.96 1.88 3.69
CA VAL A 74 1.67 1.61 3.08
C VAL A 74 1.78 1.97 1.60
N VAL A 75 1.62 0.97 0.74
CA VAL A 75 1.73 1.15 -0.72
C VAL A 75 0.36 0.88 -1.34
N ILE A 76 -0.21 1.91 -1.96
CA ILE A 76 -1.50 1.83 -2.63
C ILE A 76 -1.32 1.21 -4.00
N GLY A 77 -2.11 0.18 -4.29
CA GLY A 77 -2.15 -0.48 -5.59
C GLY A 77 -3.54 -0.36 -6.18
N GLN A 78 -3.64 0.28 -7.34
CA GLN A 78 -4.90 0.34 -8.09
C GLN A 78 -5.27 -1.03 -8.70
N VAL A 79 -6.55 -1.37 -8.66
CA VAL A 79 -7.12 -2.51 -9.39
C VAL A 79 -7.61 -2.06 -10.76
N ASN A 80 -7.67 -2.97 -11.72
CA ASN A 80 -8.27 -2.68 -13.02
C ASN A 80 -9.82 -2.61 -12.91
N LYS A 81 -10.49 -2.31 -14.04
CA LYS A 81 -11.96 -2.23 -14.11
C LYS A 81 -12.67 -3.54 -13.76
N SER A 82 -11.98 -4.69 -13.78
CA SER A 82 -12.53 -5.98 -13.36
C SER A 82 -12.27 -6.29 -11.88
N GLY A 83 -11.83 -5.30 -11.09
CA GLY A 83 -11.60 -5.43 -9.64
C GLY A 83 -10.37 -6.24 -9.28
N GLN A 84 -9.53 -6.59 -10.26
CA GLN A 84 -8.34 -7.40 -10.05
C GLN A 84 -7.09 -6.53 -10.10
N MET A 85 -6.24 -6.65 -9.08
CA MET A 85 -4.87 -6.17 -9.18
C MET A 85 -4.06 -7.20 -9.98
N ALA A 86 -3.52 -6.80 -11.13
CA ALA A 86 -2.69 -7.68 -11.94
C ALA A 86 -1.44 -8.12 -11.15
N GLY A 87 -1.19 -9.43 -11.07
CA GLY A 87 -0.06 -9.96 -10.29
C GLY A 87 -0.29 -9.98 -8.77
N SER A 88 -1.54 -9.81 -8.30
CA SER A 88 -1.91 -9.80 -6.88
C SER A 88 -1.29 -10.92 -6.06
N ASN A 89 -1.25 -12.16 -6.58
CA ASN A 89 -0.65 -13.29 -5.86
C ASN A 89 0.84 -13.07 -5.58
N VAL A 90 1.61 -12.60 -6.55
CA VAL A 90 3.05 -12.36 -6.36
C VAL A 90 3.26 -11.22 -5.37
N LEU A 91 2.55 -10.11 -5.51
CA LEU A 91 2.65 -8.97 -4.58
C LEU A 91 2.23 -9.38 -3.16
N LYS A 92 1.17 -10.18 -3.02
CA LYS A 92 0.73 -10.76 -1.74
C LYS A 92 1.85 -11.55 -1.05
N HIS A 93 2.71 -12.25 -1.79
CA HIS A 93 3.84 -12.96 -1.19
C HIS A 93 4.97 -12.03 -0.73
N MET A 94 5.12 -10.87 -1.37
CA MET A 94 6.20 -9.90 -1.08
C MET A 94 5.94 -9.02 0.14
N VAL A 95 4.67 -8.77 0.47
CA VAL A 95 4.27 -7.89 1.59
C VAL A 95 3.97 -8.67 2.86
N ASP A 96 4.11 -8.04 4.03
CA ASP A 96 3.71 -8.67 5.29
C ASP A 96 2.20 -8.64 5.53
N SER A 97 1.54 -7.58 5.06
CA SER A 97 0.09 -7.44 5.12
C SER A 97 -0.49 -6.92 3.80
N MET A 98 -1.68 -7.39 3.43
CA MET A 98 -2.41 -6.97 2.24
C MET A 98 -3.90 -6.82 2.56
N MET A 99 -4.45 -5.66 2.22
CA MET A 99 -5.89 -5.39 2.28
C MET A 99 -6.40 -5.00 0.89
N THR A 100 -7.68 -5.26 0.64
CA THR A 100 -8.37 -4.78 -0.56
C THR A 100 -9.51 -3.86 -0.16
N LEU A 101 -9.72 -2.79 -0.91
CA LEU A 101 -10.83 -1.86 -0.72
C LEU A 101 -11.69 -1.86 -1.99
N SER A 102 -12.94 -2.31 -1.88
CA SER A 102 -13.91 -2.33 -2.98
C SER A 102 -15.20 -1.60 -2.58
N VAL A 103 -16.19 -1.55 -3.47
CA VAL A 103 -17.53 -1.05 -3.17
C VAL A 103 -18.47 -2.25 -3.00
N GLU A 104 -19.33 -2.21 -1.98
CA GLU A 104 -20.40 -3.20 -1.82
C GLU A 104 -21.52 -2.92 -2.83
N GLU A 105 -21.89 -3.92 -3.62
CA GLU A 105 -22.88 -3.80 -4.70
C GLU A 105 -24.08 -4.73 -4.54
N ARG A 106 -23.96 -5.77 -3.71
CA ARG A 106 -24.88 -6.90 -3.63
C ARG A 106 -25.80 -6.80 -2.44
N ASP A 107 -25.27 -6.46 -1.27
CA ASP A 107 -26.06 -6.29 -0.05
C ASP A 107 -26.84 -4.97 -0.13
N PRO A 108 -28.18 -4.98 -0.14
CA PRO A 108 -28.98 -3.76 -0.26
C PRO A 108 -28.79 -2.77 0.89
N ASP A 109 -28.55 -3.25 2.11
CA ASP A 109 -28.42 -2.43 3.32
C ASP A 109 -27.04 -1.80 3.42
N LEU A 110 -26.03 -2.46 2.85
CA LEU A 110 -24.63 -2.00 2.84
C LEU A 110 -24.20 -1.42 1.49
N ARG A 111 -25.09 -1.38 0.49
CA ARG A 111 -24.78 -0.96 -0.88
C ARG A 111 -24.16 0.43 -0.91
N GLY A 112 -23.02 0.55 -1.61
CA GLY A 112 -22.25 1.79 -1.73
C GLY A 112 -21.22 2.00 -0.62
N CYS A 113 -21.28 1.24 0.48
CA CYS A 113 -20.20 1.19 1.47
C CYS A 113 -18.89 0.72 0.82
N ARG A 114 -17.76 1.12 1.37
CA ARG A 114 -16.47 0.51 1.04
C ARG A 114 -16.28 -0.76 1.84
N VAL A 115 -15.88 -1.82 1.16
CA VAL A 115 -15.55 -3.10 1.79
C VAL A 115 -14.03 -3.19 1.89
N LEU A 116 -13.49 -3.06 3.10
CA LEU A 116 -12.09 -3.27 3.40
C LEU A 116 -11.90 -4.72 3.87
N GLN A 117 -11.23 -5.55 3.09
CA GLN A 117 -11.00 -6.95 3.40
C GLN A 117 -9.53 -7.24 3.68
N MET A 118 -9.26 -7.94 4.79
CA MET A 118 -7.92 -8.38 5.18
C MET A 118 -7.53 -9.66 4.43
N VAL A 119 -6.72 -9.55 3.38
CA VAL A 119 -6.34 -10.69 2.53
C VAL A 119 -5.15 -11.47 3.08
N LYS A 120 -4.16 -10.78 3.67
CA LYS A 120 -2.99 -11.39 4.30
C LYS A 120 -2.57 -10.55 5.49
N ASN A 121 -2.32 -11.15 6.65
CA ASN A 121 -1.79 -10.46 7.81
C ASN A 121 -0.75 -11.34 8.50
N ARG A 122 0.51 -10.91 8.57
CA ARG A 122 1.55 -11.63 9.34
C ARG A 122 1.58 -11.26 10.82
N PHE A 123 0.83 -10.24 11.22
CA PHE A 123 0.84 -9.69 12.59
C PHE A 123 -0.45 -10.02 13.37
N GLY A 124 -1.35 -10.80 12.80
CA GLY A 124 -2.64 -11.16 13.41
C GLY A 124 -3.56 -11.90 12.45
N GLY A 125 -4.86 -11.92 12.78
CA GLY A 125 -5.88 -12.58 11.96
C GLY A 125 -6.00 -11.98 10.55
N ALA A 126 -6.31 -12.84 9.58
CA ALA A 126 -6.69 -12.48 8.22
C ALA A 126 -8.14 -12.94 7.94
N GLY A 127 -8.75 -12.47 6.87
CA GLY A 127 -10.13 -12.81 6.48
C GLY A 127 -11.21 -11.91 7.08
N GLY A 128 -10.86 -11.01 8.00
CA GLY A 128 -11.78 -9.99 8.49
C GLY A 128 -12.21 -9.02 7.39
N THR A 129 -13.48 -8.63 7.42
CA THR A 129 -14.09 -7.68 6.49
C THR A 129 -14.72 -6.54 7.25
N PHE A 130 -14.45 -5.31 6.84
CA PHE A 130 -15.00 -4.10 7.41
C PHE A 130 -15.80 -3.36 6.34
N PHE A 131 -17.03 -2.97 6.69
CA PHE A 131 -17.87 -2.11 5.87
C PHE A 131 -17.73 -0.68 6.38
N LEU A 132 -17.35 0.22 5.48
CA LEU A 132 -16.97 1.59 5.78
C LEU A 132 -17.85 2.57 4.99
N GLU A 133 -18.43 3.55 5.67
CA GLU A 133 -19.03 4.73 5.03
C GLU A 133 -17.99 5.84 4.91
N LEU A 134 -17.94 6.50 3.75
CA LEU A 134 -17.14 7.70 3.55
C LEU A 134 -18.00 8.94 3.83
N ASN A 135 -17.62 9.75 4.82
CA ASN A 135 -18.25 11.02 5.10
C ASN A 135 -17.22 12.17 5.06
N LYS A 136 -17.65 13.40 5.38
CA LYS A 136 -16.79 14.60 5.37
C LYS A 136 -15.55 14.54 6.29
N ARG A 137 -15.51 13.59 7.24
CA ARG A 137 -14.39 13.36 8.16
C ARG A 137 -13.55 12.13 7.78
N GLY A 138 -13.87 11.45 6.67
CA GLY A 138 -13.21 10.24 6.22
C GLY A 138 -14.05 8.98 6.42
N PHE A 139 -13.37 7.83 6.50
CA PHE A 139 -14.02 6.53 6.67
C PHE A 139 -14.54 6.33 8.10
N ARG A 140 -15.74 5.77 8.21
CA ARG A 140 -16.36 5.31 9.46
C ARG A 140 -16.79 3.85 9.29
N GLU A 141 -16.38 2.99 10.20
CA GLU A 141 -16.87 1.61 10.26
C GLU A 141 -18.36 1.60 10.62
N VAL A 142 -19.15 0.85 9.85
CA VAL A 142 -20.59 0.66 10.08
C VAL A 142 -20.98 -0.79 10.35
N ALA A 143 -20.19 -1.74 9.84
CA ALA A 143 -20.33 -3.15 10.16
C ALA A 143 -18.98 -3.86 10.01
N ARG A 144 -18.84 -5.00 10.67
CA ARG A 144 -17.66 -5.86 10.55
C ARG A 144 -18.04 -7.33 10.60
N VAL A 145 -17.29 -8.14 9.87
CA VAL A 145 -17.30 -9.60 9.95
C VAL A 145 -15.89 -10.01 10.34
N SER A 146 -15.70 -10.49 11.57
CA SER A 146 -14.42 -11.05 11.99
C SER A 146 -14.26 -12.45 11.42
N ALA A 147 -13.05 -12.78 10.98
CA ALA A 147 -12.68 -14.19 10.80
C ALA A 147 -12.74 -14.89 12.16
N ALA A 148 -13.24 -16.13 12.18
CA ALA A 148 -13.20 -17.01 13.34
C ALA A 148 -11.75 -17.41 13.69
#